data_AF-A0A7T3KTM3-F1
#
_entry.id   AF-A0A7T3KTM3-F1
#
_cell.length_a   1.000
_cell.length_b   1.000
_cell.length_c   1.000
_cell.angle_alpha   90.00
_cell.angle_beta   90.00
_cell.angle_gamma   90.00
#
_symmetry.space_group_name_H-M   'P 1'
#
loop_
_entity.id
_entity.type
_entity.pdbx_description
1 polymer ?
#
loop_
_entity_poly.entity_id
_entity_poly.type
_entity_poly.pdbx_seq_one_letter_code
_entity_poly.pdbx_strand_id
1 'polypeptide(L)' 'MGVQSREPDESDTVTLTESDGYVVARDDDSGVASQGDTKAEALANLAEALELHERPDPDDADLEEATAPWLTDE' A
#
# COMPACT_ATOMS: atom_id res chain seq x y z
N MET A 1 -13.82 -34.04 -5.20
CA MET A 1 -13.28 -32.93 -4.38
C MET A 1 -14.07 -31.69 -4.79
N GLY A 2 -15.04 -31.25 -3.98
CA GLY A 2 -15.82 -30.05 -4.29
C GLY A 2 -15.03 -28.82 -3.85
N VAL A 3 -14.80 -27.86 -4.74
CA VAL A 3 -14.27 -26.55 -4.36
C VAL A 3 -15.40 -25.78 -3.69
N GLN A 4 -15.29 -25.50 -2.39
CA GLN A 4 -16.18 -24.55 -1.73
C GLN A 4 -15.67 -23.17 -2.11
N SER A 5 -16.51 -22.37 -2.78
CA SER A 5 -16.24 -20.95 -2.98
C SER A 5 -16.19 -20.29 -1.60
N ARG A 6 -15.03 -19.79 -1.20
CA ARG A 6 -14.94 -18.93 -0.02
C ARG A 6 -15.62 -17.61 -0.37
N GLU A 7 -16.62 -17.23 0.41
CA GLU A 7 -17.16 -15.87 0.36
C GLU A 7 -15.99 -14.93 0.70
N PRO A 8 -15.67 -13.93 -0.15
CA PRO A 8 -14.54 -13.06 0.10
C PRO A 8 -14.81 -12.32 1.41
N ASP A 9 -13.93 -12.50 2.39
CA ASP A 9 -13.87 -11.63 3.55
C ASP A 9 -13.28 -10.32 3.04
N GLU A 10 -13.93 -9.17 3.31
CA GLU A 10 -13.49 -7.88 2.78
C GLU A 10 -12.03 -7.55 3.19
N SER A 11 -11.56 -8.15 4.29
CA SER A 11 -10.21 -8.01 4.86
C SER A 11 -9.08 -8.67 4.06
N ASP A 12 -9.34 -9.27 2.89
CA ASP A 12 -8.33 -9.93 2.04
C ASP A 12 -8.45 -9.47 0.57
N THR A 13 -8.96 -8.25 0.35
CA THR A 13 -9.26 -7.72 -0.98
C THR A 13 -8.15 -6.83 -1.51
N VAL A 14 -7.62 -7.17 -2.69
CA VAL A 14 -6.76 -6.28 -3.49
C VAL A 14 -7.55 -5.68 -4.65
N THR A 15 -7.59 -4.35 -4.73
CA THR A 15 -8.22 -3.60 -5.81
C THR A 15 -7.19 -3.22 -6.88
N LEU A 16 -7.55 -3.44 -8.15
CA LEU A 16 -6.76 -3.02 -9.31
C LEU A 16 -7.48 -1.90 -10.07
N THR A 17 -6.78 -0.81 -10.30
CA THR A 17 -7.28 0.36 -11.06
C THR A 17 -6.27 0.77 -12.12
N GLU A 18 -6.76 1.25 -13.26
CA GLU A 18 -5.93 1.77 -14.35
C GLU A 18 -6.07 3.30 -14.37
N SER A 19 -4.97 4.03 -14.20
CA SER A 19 -4.94 5.50 -14.27
C SER A 19 -3.65 5.97 -14.92
N ASP A 20 -3.75 6.98 -15.78
CA ASP A 20 -2.58 7.66 -16.40
C ASP A 20 -1.61 6.71 -17.12
N GLY A 21 -2.12 5.60 -17.67
CA GLY A 21 -1.32 4.60 -18.37
C GLY A 21 -0.63 3.57 -17.47
N TYR A 22 -0.83 3.67 -16.16
CA TYR A 22 -0.31 2.72 -15.17
C TYR A 22 -1.43 1.89 -14.54
N VAL A 23 -1.05 0.71 -14.08
CA VAL A 23 -1.89 -0.12 -13.21
C VAL A 23 -1.51 0.13 -11.77
N VAL A 24 -2.48 0.43 -10.93
CA VAL A 24 -2.34 0.57 -9.48
C VAL A 24 -2.97 -0.64 -8.80
N ALA A 25 -2.22 -1.30 -7.93
CA ALA A 25 -2.71 -2.36 -7.04
C ALA A 25 -2.75 -1.82 -5.62
N ARG A 26 -3.88 -1.98 -4.92
CA ARG A 26 -4.09 -1.51 -3.55
C ARG A 26 -4.65 -2.63 -2.70
N ASP A 27 -3.99 -2.90 -1.58
CA ASP A 27 -4.51 -3.74 -0.51
C ASP A 27 -5.48 -2.93 0.36
N ASP A 28 -6.70 -3.43 0.59
CA ASP A 28 -7.73 -2.69 1.32
C ASP A 28 -7.55 -2.73 2.84
N ASP A 29 -6.95 -3.81 3.36
CA ASP A 29 -6.71 -4.01 4.80
C ASP A 29 -5.61 -3.07 5.33
N SER A 30 -4.43 -3.10 4.70
CA SER A 30 -3.31 -2.22 5.06
C SER A 30 -3.39 -0.82 4.47
N GLY A 31 -4.16 -0.64 3.39
CA GLY A 31 -4.19 0.59 2.60
C GLY A 31 -2.94 0.81 1.74
N VAL A 32 -1.97 -0.11 1.76
CA VAL A 32 -0.74 -0.04 0.96
C VAL A 32 -1.09 -0.17 -0.52
N ALA A 33 -0.44 0.66 -1.34
CA ALA A 33 -0.61 0.63 -2.78
C ALA A 33 0.74 0.68 -3.50
N SER A 34 0.78 0.05 -4.66
CA SER A 34 1.90 0.09 -5.59
C SER A 34 1.39 0.23 -7.02
N GLN A 35 2.30 0.50 -7.95
CA GLN A 35 1.97 0.72 -9.36
C GLN A 35 2.96 0.01 -10.26
N GLY A 36 2.55 -0.27 -11.50
CA GLY A 36 3.40 -0.79 -12.56
C GLY A 36 2.79 -0.61 -13.94
N ASP A 37 3.60 -0.84 -14.98
CA ASP A 37 3.15 -0.77 -16.39
C ASP A 37 2.15 -1.89 -16.73
N THR A 38 2.11 -2.95 -15.92
CA THR A 38 1.20 -4.08 -16.09
C THR A 38 0.59 -4.52 -14.76
N LYS A 39 -0.51 -5.28 -14.84
CA LYS A 39 -1.14 -5.88 -13.65
C LYS A 39 -0.19 -6.78 -12.86
N ALA A 40 0.64 -7.55 -13.57
CA ALA A 40 1.62 -8.43 -12.94
C ALA A 40 2.69 -7.64 -12.19
N GLU A 41 3.18 -6.56 -12.79
CA GLU A 41 4.20 -5.70 -12.19
C GLU A 41 3.64 -4.94 -10.97
N ALA A 42 2.44 -4.36 -11.08
CA ALA A 42 1.79 -3.71 -9.95
C ALA A 42 1.61 -4.68 -8.77
N LEU A 43 1.16 -5.91 -9.01
CA LEU A 43 1.02 -6.92 -7.95
C LEU A 43 2.36 -7.35 -7.36
N ALA A 44 3.42 -7.51 -8.16
CA ALA A 44 4.75 -7.84 -7.66
C ALA A 44 5.29 -6.71 -6.76
N ASN A 45 5.16 -5.46 -7.20
CA ASN A 45 5.55 -4.29 -6.42
C ASN A 45 4.72 -4.15 -5.14
N LEU A 46 3.44 -4.58 -5.16
CA LEU A 46 2.58 -4.56 -3.97
C LEU A 46 3.08 -5.54 -2.91
N ALA A 47 3.47 -6.75 -3.32
CA ALA A 47 4.00 -7.76 -2.41
C ALA A 47 5.27 -7.24 -1.70
N GLU A 48 6.21 -6.65 -2.45
CA GLU A 48 7.41 -6.05 -1.87
C GLU A 48 7.07 -4.90 -0.90
N ALA A 49 6.09 -4.06 -1.25
CA ALA A 49 5.66 -2.95 -0.40
C ALA A 49 5.05 -3.43 0.94
N LEU A 50 4.24 -4.49 0.90
CA LEU A 50 3.65 -5.10 2.11
C LEU A 50 4.74 -5.67 3.03
N GLU A 51 5.72 -6.40 2.50
CA GLU A 51 6.85 -6.92 3.28
C GLU A 51 7.67 -5.79 3.96
N LEU A 52 7.77 -4.63 3.30
CA LEU A 52 8.46 -3.47 3.86
C LEU A 52 7.63 -2.71 4.89
N HIS A 53 6.30 -2.74 4.77
CA HIS A 53 5.34 -2.06 5.65
C HIS A 53 5.16 -2.78 6.99
N GLU A 54 5.27 -4.11 7.03
CA GLU A 54 5.23 -4.89 8.28
C GLU A 54 6.45 -4.66 9.20
N ARG A 55 7.44 -3.86 8.77
CA ARG A 55 8.55 -3.48 9.63
C ARG A 55 8.03 -2.48 10.67
N PRO A 56 8.35 -2.68 11.97
CA PRO A 56 7.89 -1.78 13.01
C PRO A 56 8.29 -0.35 12.67
N ASP A 57 7.29 0.54 12.61
CA ASP A 57 7.51 1.98 12.54
C ASP A 57 8.47 2.40 13.66
N PRO A 58 9.40 3.34 13.41
CA PRO A 58 10.21 3.95 14.45
C PRO A 58 9.35 4.92 15.29
N ASP A 59 8.17 4.48 15.76
CA ASP A 59 7.23 5.25 16.59
C ASP A 59 7.77 5.63 17.98
N ASP A 60 9.04 5.33 18.26
CA ASP A 60 9.78 5.75 19.47
C ASP A 60 11.03 6.59 19.13
N ALA A 61 11.16 7.10 17.90
CA ALA A 61 12.07 8.19 17.64
C ALA A 61 11.35 9.49 18.04
N ASP A 62 11.82 10.19 19.07
CA ASP A 62 11.46 11.58 19.36
C ASP A 62 11.65 12.40 18.06
N LEU A 63 10.58 12.52 17.27
CA LEU A 63 10.58 13.29 16.04
C LEU A 63 10.69 14.75 16.46
N GLU A 64 11.86 15.34 16.26
CA GLU A 64 12.08 16.76 16.55
C GLU A 64 11.06 17.62 15.80
N GLU A 65 10.62 18.70 16.46
CA GLU A 65 9.69 19.65 15.86
C GLU A 65 10.24 20.16 14.52
N ALA A 66 9.42 20.06 13.46
CA ALA A 66 9.86 20.36 12.11
C ALA A 66 10.29 21.84 11.99
N THR A 67 11.58 22.09 11.78
CA THR A 67 12.15 23.46 11.68
C THR A 67 12.17 24.01 10.24
N ALA A 68 11.34 23.44 9.35
CA ALA A 68 11.35 23.81 7.94
C ALA A 68 10.90 25.28 7.75
N PRO A 69 11.59 26.09 6.92
CA PRO A 69 11.36 27.53 6.82
C PRO A 69 10.02 27.92 6.16
N TRP A 70 9.34 26.97 5.50
CA TRP A 70 7.97 27.15 4.99
C TRP A 70 6.88 26.75 6.00
N LEU A 71 7.27 26.13 7.13
CA LEU A 71 6.36 25.78 8.24
C LEU A 71 6.21 26.95 9.22
N THR A 72 7.13 27.91 9.20
CA THR A 72 6.98 29.16 9.94
C THR A 72 6.08 30.10 9.14
N ASP A 73 4.79 30.10 9.42
CA ASP A 73 3.91 31.22 9.05
C ASP A 73 4.43 32.50 9.74
N GLU A 74 4.43 33.63 9.01
CA GLU A 74 4.91 34.96 9.42
C GLU A 74 4.52 35.40 10.85
#